data_AF-A0A271J8J7-F1
#
_entry.id   AF-A0A271J8J7-F1
#
_cell.length_a   1.000
_cell.length_b   1.000
_cell.length_c   1.000
_cell.angle_alpha   90.00
_cell.angle_beta   90.00
_cell.angle_gamma   90.00
#
_symmetry.space_group_name_H-M   'P 1'
#
loop_
_entity.id
_entity.type
_entity.pdbx_description
1 polymer ?
#
loop_
_entity_poly.entity_id
_entity_poly.type
_entity_poly.pdbx_seq_one_letter_code
_entity_poly.pdbx_strand_id
1 'polypeptide(L)'
;MDSDSSVSVATPRGLVTITAPRLASRRLRTRQEAHRDFLASHWAELSAAAYEGYRRHGAGAVVLWRSERPRRFRPRPFEPERLFYTTQIHALPGTTEADFDGWEARQLETYDPEAEGLVVFVEGDGVAGYRVAGQPSPPEAHRASRAREN
;
A
#
# COMPACT_ATOMS: atom_id res chain seq x y z
N MET A 1 -6.42 -4.53 -22.36
CA MET A 1 -7.20 -4.94 -21.17
C MET A 1 -6.23 -5.61 -20.22
N ASP A 2 -5.54 -4.82 -19.41
CA ASP A 2 -4.62 -5.35 -18.40
C ASP A 2 -5.44 -6.06 -17.33
N SER A 3 -5.19 -7.35 -17.17
CA SER A 3 -5.92 -8.20 -16.23
C SER A 3 -5.37 -7.98 -14.83
N ASP A 4 -6.20 -7.50 -13.91
CA ASP A 4 -5.85 -7.40 -12.50
C ASP A 4 -5.73 -8.80 -11.87
N SER A 5 -4.93 -8.92 -10.80
CA SER A 5 -4.85 -10.11 -9.96
C SER A 5 -5.26 -9.75 -8.54
N SER A 6 -6.37 -10.32 -8.10
CA SER A 6 -6.85 -10.21 -6.71
C SER A 6 -6.59 -11.51 -5.96
N VAL A 7 -6.06 -11.39 -4.75
CA VAL A 7 -5.83 -12.52 -3.82
C VAL A 7 -6.38 -12.15 -2.47
N SER A 8 -7.13 -13.05 -1.85
CA SER A 8 -7.63 -12.88 -0.49
C SER A 8 -6.79 -13.68 0.49
N VAL A 9 -6.29 -13.01 1.52
CA VAL A 9 -5.46 -13.58 2.59
C VAL A 9 -6.25 -13.55 3.89
N ALA A 10 -6.36 -14.70 4.55
CA ALA A 10 -6.98 -14.78 5.87
C ALA A 10 -6.00 -14.27 6.93
N THR A 11 -6.46 -13.35 7.78
CA THR A 11 -5.70 -12.81 8.90
C THR A 11 -6.46 -13.05 10.20
N PRO A 12 -5.81 -12.93 11.39
CA PRO A 12 -6.52 -13.03 12.67
C PRO A 12 -7.66 -12.02 12.85
N ARG A 13 -7.67 -10.92 12.08
CA ARG A 13 -8.69 -9.86 12.15
C ARG A 13 -9.73 -9.95 11.04
N GLY A 14 -9.64 -10.93 10.16
CA GLY A 14 -10.57 -11.13 9.05
C GLY A 14 -9.86 -11.32 7.71
N LEU A 15 -10.63 -11.22 6.64
CA LEU A 15 -10.13 -11.38 5.27
C LEU A 15 -9.56 -10.05 4.75
N VAL A 16 -8.39 -10.11 4.12
CA VAL A 16 -7.77 -8.98 3.41
C VAL A 16 -7.61 -9.36 1.94
N THR A 17 -8.29 -8.62 1.07
CA THR A 17 -8.21 -8.76 -0.39
C THR A 17 -7.21 -7.76 -0.95
N ILE A 18 -6.22 -8.27 -1.68
CA ILE A 18 -5.12 -7.50 -2.24
C ILE A 18 -5.18 -7.63 -3.75
N THR A 19 -5.42 -6.51 -4.42
CA THR A 19 -5.47 -6.38 -5.87
C THR A 19 -4.23 -5.66 -6.37
N ALA A 20 -3.64 -6.18 -7.44
CA ALA A 20 -2.40 -5.68 -8.03
C ALA A 20 -2.34 -6.03 -9.52
N PRO A 21 -1.48 -5.37 -10.31
CA PRO A 21 -1.30 -5.72 -11.71
C PRO A 21 -0.76 -7.15 -11.85
N ARG A 22 -1.13 -7.82 -12.94
CA ARG A 22 -0.64 -9.18 -13.23
C ARG A 22 0.76 -9.14 -13.81
N LEU A 23 1.70 -9.77 -13.11
CA LEU A 23 3.12 -9.72 -13.47
C LEU A 23 3.54 -10.96 -14.27
N ALA A 24 4.17 -10.73 -15.43
CA ALA A 24 4.63 -11.79 -16.33
C ALA A 24 5.87 -12.53 -15.81
N SER A 25 6.75 -11.85 -15.07
CA SER A 25 8.02 -12.44 -14.61
C SER A 25 7.87 -13.15 -13.26
N ARG A 26 8.55 -14.30 -13.11
CA ARG A 26 8.52 -15.10 -11.87
C ARG A 26 9.14 -14.34 -10.69
N ARG A 27 10.25 -13.62 -10.92
CA ARG A 27 10.92 -12.81 -9.89
C ARG A 27 9.97 -11.75 -9.32
N LEU A 28 9.22 -11.06 -10.19
CA LEU A 28 8.25 -10.06 -9.76
C LEU A 28 7.07 -10.69 -9.00
N ARG A 29 6.61 -11.88 -9.40
CA ARG A 29 5.57 -12.61 -8.65
C ARG A 29 6.00 -13.01 -7.25
N THR A 30 7.21 -13.54 -7.07
CA THR A 30 7.74 -13.87 -5.73
C THR A 30 7.89 -12.62 -4.85
N ARG A 31 8.28 -11.49 -5.43
CA ARG A 31 8.30 -10.20 -4.73
C ARG A 31 6.89 -9.75 -4.33
N GLN A 32 5.92 -9.89 -5.24
CA GLN A 32 4.51 -9.57 -5.00
C GLN A 32 3.90 -10.43 -3.89
N GLU A 33 4.29 -11.71 -3.76
CA GLU A 33 3.91 -12.57 -2.64
C GLU A 33 4.41 -12.01 -1.30
N ALA A 34 5.69 -11.63 -1.21
CA ALA A 34 6.23 -11.02 0.01
C ALA A 34 5.53 -9.70 0.38
N HIS A 35 5.16 -8.87 -0.61
CA HIS A 35 4.36 -7.68 -0.38
C HIS A 35 2.96 -8.02 0.14
N ARG A 36 2.31 -9.04 -0.44
CA ARG A 36 0.97 -9.48 0.01
C ARG A 36 0.98 -9.92 1.47
N ASP A 37 1.98 -10.68 1.88
CA ASP A 37 2.12 -11.13 3.27
C ASP A 37 2.32 -9.94 4.23
N PHE A 38 3.12 -8.96 3.82
CA PHE A 38 3.31 -7.73 4.60
C PHE A 38 2.01 -6.92 4.72
N LEU A 39 1.33 -6.68 3.59
CA LEU A 39 0.08 -5.93 3.53
C LEU A 39 -1.00 -6.58 4.41
N ALA A 40 -1.17 -7.90 4.31
CA ALA A 40 -2.12 -8.64 5.12
C ALA A 40 -1.78 -8.53 6.63
N SER A 41 -0.50 -8.65 6.98
CA SER A 41 -0.05 -8.61 8.38
C SER A 41 -0.20 -7.22 9.03
N HIS A 42 -0.10 -6.15 8.23
CA HIS A 42 -0.12 -4.76 8.72
C HIS A 42 -1.36 -3.98 8.28
N TRP A 43 -2.37 -4.65 7.73
CA TRP A 43 -3.51 -3.99 7.08
C TRP A 43 -4.16 -2.93 7.96
N ALA A 44 -4.43 -3.23 9.23
CA ALA A 44 -5.09 -2.28 10.13
C ALA A 44 -4.28 -0.99 10.36
N GLU A 45 -2.94 -1.06 10.36
CA GLU A 45 -2.10 0.13 10.53
C GLU A 45 -2.02 0.92 9.22
N LEU A 46 -1.87 0.21 8.11
CA LEU A 46 -1.82 0.80 6.78
C LEU A 46 -3.14 1.46 6.38
N SER A 47 -4.28 0.84 6.70
CA SER A 47 -5.60 1.38 6.36
C SER A 47 -5.94 2.61 7.20
N ALA A 48 -5.56 2.63 8.48
CA ALA A 48 -5.66 3.82 9.32
C ALA A 48 -4.85 4.99 8.74
N ALA A 49 -3.59 4.73 8.37
CA ALA A 49 -2.70 5.72 7.77
C ALA A 49 -3.20 6.21 6.40
N ALA A 50 -3.72 5.32 5.56
CA ALA A 50 -4.29 5.65 4.25
C ALA A 50 -5.50 6.57 4.40
N TYR A 51 -6.41 6.24 5.33
CA TYR A 51 -7.59 7.04 5.61
C TYR A 51 -7.26 8.40 6.21
N GLU A 52 -6.27 8.49 7.08
CA GLU A 52 -5.76 9.77 7.57
C GLU A 52 -5.23 10.65 6.44
N GLY A 53 -4.48 10.05 5.51
CA GLY A 53 -4.02 10.70 4.29
C GLY A 53 -5.16 11.28 3.46
N TYR A 54 -6.13 10.42 3.15
CA TYR A 54 -7.35 10.82 2.43
C TYR A 54 -8.06 11.98 3.14
N ARG A 55 -8.25 11.88 4.45
CA ARG A 55 -8.90 12.93 5.25
C ARG A 55 -8.19 14.28 5.21
N ARG A 56 -6.87 14.29 5.10
CA ARG A 56 -6.06 15.52 5.09
C ARG A 56 -5.91 16.10 3.69
N HIS A 57 -5.90 15.27 2.65
CA HIS A 57 -5.47 15.67 1.30
C HIS A 57 -6.50 15.38 0.20
N GLY A 58 -7.62 14.72 0.49
CA GLY A 58 -8.65 14.35 -0.49
C GLY A 58 -8.31 13.11 -1.34
N ALA A 59 -7.07 12.63 -1.29
CA ALA A 59 -6.61 11.35 -1.83
C ALA A 59 -5.50 10.81 -0.91
N GLY A 60 -5.42 9.48 -0.76
CA GLY A 60 -4.55 8.84 0.21
C GLY A 60 -4.00 7.51 -0.30
N ALA A 61 -2.74 7.52 -0.72
CA ALA A 61 -1.94 6.31 -0.86
C ALA A 61 -0.89 6.28 0.25
N VAL A 62 -0.60 5.09 0.77
CA VAL A 62 0.48 4.86 1.73
C VAL A 62 1.72 4.42 0.96
N VAL A 63 2.77 5.23 1.02
CA VAL A 63 4.03 4.93 0.35
C VAL A 63 5.01 4.29 1.33
N LEU A 64 5.49 3.10 0.99
CA LEU A 64 6.43 2.32 1.78
C LEU A 64 7.77 2.26 1.05
N TRP A 65 8.78 2.88 1.65
CA TRP A 65 10.14 2.85 1.15
C TRP A 65 10.89 1.62 1.68
N ARG A 66 11.46 0.82 0.79
CA ARG A 66 12.44 -0.19 1.19
C ARG A 66 13.84 0.35 1.00
N SER A 67 14.54 0.60 2.10
CA SER A 67 15.97 0.93 2.03
C SER A 67 16.76 -0.28 1.54
N GLU A 68 17.56 -0.12 0.48
CA GLU A 68 18.42 -1.18 -0.08
C GLU A 68 19.52 -1.65 0.89
N ARG A 69 19.75 -0.92 1.98
CA ARG A 69 20.72 -1.28 3.03
C ARG A 69 19.99 -1.80 4.26
N PRO A 70 19.73 -3.13 4.36
CA PRO A 70 19.22 -3.69 5.60
C PRO A 70 20.23 -3.41 6.71
N ARG A 71 19.83 -2.67 7.75
CA ARG A 71 20.65 -2.50 8.96
C ARG A 71 20.88 -3.89 9.55
N ARG A 72 22.14 -4.35 9.54
CA ARG A 72 22.59 -5.73 9.87
C ARG A 72 22.06 -6.32 11.19
N PHE A 73 21.50 -5.53 12.09
CA PHE A 73 21.06 -5.98 13.42
C PHE A 73 19.54 -6.14 13.61
N ARG A 74 18.71 -5.65 12.68
CA ARG A 74 17.27 -6.00 12.60
C ARG A 74 16.82 -5.79 11.15
N PRO A 75 16.48 -6.85 10.38
CA PRO A 75 15.72 -6.65 9.17
C PRO A 75 14.32 -6.20 9.59
N ARG A 76 14.07 -4.89 9.63
CA ARG A 76 12.70 -4.38 9.53
C ARG A 76 12.39 -4.38 8.03
N PRO A 77 11.56 -5.31 7.54
CA PRO A 77 11.38 -5.48 6.10
C PRO A 77 10.76 -4.24 5.46
N PHE A 78 9.99 -3.45 6.22
CA PHE A 78 9.44 -2.17 5.80
C PHE A 78 9.32 -1.28 7.04
N GLU A 79 9.93 -0.10 7.04
CA GLU A 79 9.66 0.91 8.05
C GLU A 79 8.57 1.83 7.51
N PRO A 80 7.41 1.99 8.19
CA PRO A 80 6.39 2.98 7.82
C PRO A 80 6.87 4.43 8.01
N GLU A 81 8.18 4.66 8.09
CA GLU A 81 8.83 5.89 8.55
C GLU A 81 8.64 7.09 7.63
N ARG A 82 8.10 6.93 6.42
CA ARG A 82 7.75 8.08 5.54
C ARG A 82 6.46 7.83 4.77
N LEU A 83 5.34 8.07 5.44
CA LEU A 83 4.03 8.20 4.82
C LEU A 83 4.02 9.47 3.97
N PHE A 84 4.11 9.32 2.65
CA PHE A 84 3.86 10.42 1.73
C PHE A 84 2.41 10.36 1.28
N TYR A 85 1.70 11.46 1.47
CA TYR A 85 0.35 11.66 0.94
C TYR A 85 0.44 12.64 -0.19
N THR A 86 -0.08 12.26 -1.35
CA THR A 86 -0.10 13.15 -2.48
C THR A 86 -1.35 12.90 -3.32
N THR A 87 -1.98 13.98 -3.74
CA THR A 87 -2.99 13.98 -4.82
C THR A 87 -2.34 13.82 -6.19
N GLN A 88 -1.01 13.91 -6.25
CA GLN A 88 -0.17 13.83 -7.44
C GLN A 88 0.97 12.86 -7.16
N ILE A 89 0.74 11.58 -7.42
CA ILE A 89 1.70 10.49 -7.15
C ILE A 89 3.09 10.74 -7.79
N HIS A 90 3.16 11.52 -8.88
CA HIS A 90 4.40 11.96 -9.53
C HIS A 90 5.30 12.89 -8.69
N ALA A 91 4.80 13.41 -7.54
CA ALA A 91 5.59 14.22 -6.61
C ALA A 91 6.38 13.39 -5.59
N LEU A 92 6.35 12.06 -5.69
CA LEU A 92 7.12 11.18 -4.82
C LEU A 92 8.63 11.35 -5.12
N PRO A 93 9.47 11.62 -4.11
CA PRO A 93 10.91 11.77 -4.33
C PRO A 93 11.50 10.50 -4.96
N GLY A 94 12.38 10.62 -5.95
CA GLY A 94 13.06 9.46 -6.54
C GLY A 94 12.23 8.62 -7.52
N THR A 95 11.04 9.08 -7.87
CA THR A 95 10.17 8.49 -8.90
C THR A 95 9.87 9.50 -10.00
N THR A 96 9.50 9.02 -11.18
CA THR A 96 9.15 9.79 -12.37
C THR A 96 7.67 9.68 -12.70
N GLU A 97 7.18 10.54 -13.59
CA GLU A 97 5.79 10.47 -14.08
C GLU A 97 5.47 9.09 -14.69
N ALA A 98 6.43 8.58 -15.47
CA ALA A 98 6.39 7.27 -16.11
C ALA A 98 6.30 6.08 -15.13
N ASP A 99 6.75 6.24 -13.88
CA ASP A 99 6.62 5.18 -12.86
C ASP A 99 5.15 4.98 -12.43
N PHE A 100 4.29 5.95 -12.72
CA PHE A 100 2.89 5.95 -12.28
C PHE A 100 1.86 6.09 -13.39
N ASP A 101 2.29 6.23 -14.65
CA ASP A 101 1.45 6.39 -15.86
C ASP A 101 0.65 5.13 -16.26
N GLY A 102 0.35 4.26 -15.31
CA GLY A 102 -0.32 2.99 -15.55
C GLY A 102 -1.36 2.66 -14.50
N TRP A 103 -1.14 1.52 -13.85
CA TRP A 103 -2.14 0.88 -13.01
C TRP A 103 -2.44 1.71 -11.75
N GLU A 104 -1.40 2.27 -11.14
CA GLU A 104 -1.43 3.06 -9.91
C GLU A 104 -2.26 4.34 -10.06
N ALA A 105 -2.03 5.13 -11.11
CA ALA A 105 -2.81 6.34 -11.39
C ALA A 105 -4.30 6.01 -11.59
N ARG A 106 -4.61 4.94 -12.34
CA ARG A 106 -6.00 4.48 -12.51
C ARG A 106 -6.65 4.09 -11.18
N GLN A 107 -5.90 3.48 -10.25
CA GLN A 107 -6.45 3.12 -8.94
C GLN A 107 -6.73 4.35 -8.08
N LEU A 108 -5.89 5.40 -8.12
CA LEU A 108 -6.18 6.66 -7.41
C LEU A 108 -7.52 7.28 -7.81
N GLU A 109 -7.93 7.14 -9.07
CA GLU A 109 -9.19 7.69 -9.55
C GLU A 109 -10.41 6.84 -9.20
N THR A 110 -10.23 5.54 -8.92
CA THR A 110 -11.33 4.56 -8.89
C THR A 110 -11.49 3.84 -7.56
N TYR A 111 -10.53 3.93 -6.65
CA TYR A 111 -10.63 3.28 -5.34
C TYR A 111 -11.63 3.99 -4.42
N ASP A 112 -12.24 3.22 -3.52
CA ASP A 112 -13.09 3.75 -2.46
C ASP A 112 -12.26 3.94 -1.18
N PRO A 113 -11.91 5.17 -0.75
CA PRO A 113 -11.11 5.41 0.44
C PRO A 113 -11.80 5.03 1.77
N GLU A 114 -13.12 4.82 1.78
CA GLU A 114 -13.84 4.36 2.96
C GLU A 114 -13.83 2.84 3.13
N ALA A 115 -13.56 2.09 2.05
CA ALA A 115 -13.52 0.63 2.04
C ALA A 115 -12.12 0.06 1.76
N GLU A 116 -11.29 0.81 1.04
CA GLU A 116 -10.03 0.39 0.45
C GLU A 116 -8.90 1.37 0.79
N GLY A 117 -7.67 0.88 0.68
CA GLY A 117 -6.45 1.66 0.83
C GLY A 117 -5.53 1.37 -0.33
N LEU A 118 -4.88 2.42 -0.85
CA LEU A 118 -3.82 2.28 -1.82
C LEU A 118 -2.48 2.22 -1.10
N VAL A 119 -1.66 1.25 -1.45
CA VAL A 119 -0.31 1.09 -0.90
C VAL A 119 0.68 0.97 -2.05
N VAL A 120 1.73 1.77 -2.01
CA VAL A 120 2.78 1.81 -3.03
C VAL A 120 4.10 1.45 -2.37
N PHE A 121 4.77 0.41 -2.88
CA PHE A 121 6.14 0.10 -2.49
C PHE A 121 7.11 0.76 -3.46
N VAL A 122 8.09 1.49 -2.93
CA VAL A 122 9.19 2.06 -3.69
C VAL A 122 10.47 1.29 -3.32
N GLU A 123 11.03 0.53 -4.27
CA GLU A 123 12.26 -0.23 -4.03
C GLU A 123 13.19 -0.19 -5.27
N GLY A 124 14.43 0.26 -5.08
CA GLY A 124 15.41 0.42 -6.16
C GLY A 124 14.88 1.35 -7.25
N ASP A 125 14.91 0.91 -8.50
CA ASP A 125 14.49 1.67 -9.68
C ASP A 125 13.00 1.49 -10.03
N GLY A 126 12.14 1.06 -9.11
CA GLY A 126 10.75 0.80 -9.47
C GLY A 126 9.74 0.83 -8.34
N VAL A 127 8.50 1.05 -8.74
CA VAL A 127 7.33 1.10 -7.87
C VAL A 127 6.43 -0.12 -8.05
N ALA A 128 5.69 -0.46 -7.01
CA ALA A 128 4.65 -1.48 -7.07
C ALA A 128 3.43 -1.05 -6.25
N GLY A 129 2.34 -0.77 -6.94
CA GLY A 129 1.06 -0.44 -6.33
C GLY A 129 0.19 -1.64 -5.97
N TYR A 130 -0.61 -1.44 -4.93
CA TYR A 130 -1.58 -2.39 -4.42
C TYR A 130 -2.83 -1.64 -3.99
N ARG A 131 -4.00 -2.18 -4.36
CA ARG A 131 -5.28 -1.80 -3.79
C ARG A 131 -5.68 -2.87 -2.81
N VAL A 132 -5.90 -2.47 -1.56
CA VAL A 132 -6.14 -3.41 -0.47
C VAL A 132 -7.48 -3.07 0.16
N ALA A 133 -8.31 -4.08 0.37
CA ALA A 133 -9.58 -3.99 1.07
C ALA A 133 -9.60 -5.07 2.15
N GLY A 134 -10.19 -4.79 3.31
CA GLY A 134 -10.24 -5.80 4.37
C GLY A 134 -10.75 -5.25 5.68
N GLN A 135 -10.81 -6.12 6.68
CA GLN A 135 -11.23 -5.75 8.03
C GLN A 135 -10.03 -5.50 8.95
N PRO A 136 -10.03 -4.43 9.77
CA PRO A 136 -11.04 -3.36 9.82
C PRO A 136 -11.02 -2.46 8.57
N SER A 137 -12.16 -1.85 8.24
CA SER A 137 -12.22 -0.83 7.19
C SER A 137 -11.33 0.38 7.55
N PRO A 138 -10.85 1.17 6.56
CA PRO A 138 -10.00 2.32 6.82
C PRO A 138 -10.54 3.31 7.89
N PRO A 139 -11.84 3.70 7.90
CA PRO A 139 -12.39 4.56 8.94
C PRO A 139 -12.43 3.92 10.34
N GLU A 140 -12.70 2.61 10.42
CA GLU A 140 -12.69 1.86 11.68
C GLU A 140 -11.28 1.72 12.24
N ALA A 141 -10.32 1.39 11.37
CA ALA A 141 -8.92 1.27 11.71
C ALA A 141 -8.37 2.59 12.27
N HIS A 142 -8.69 3.70 11.60
CA HIS A 142 -8.32 5.03 12.07
C HIS A 142 -8.93 5.36 13.44
N ARG A 143 -10.23 5.09 13.65
CA ARG A 143 -10.87 5.28 14.97
C ARG A 143 -10.20 4.44 16.06
N ALA A 144 -9.90 3.18 15.78
CA ALA A 144 -9.25 2.28 16.73
C ALA A 144 -7.80 2.69 17.03
N SER A 145 -7.06 3.20 16.05
CA SER A 145 -5.70 3.73 16.22
C SER A 145 -5.71 4.94 17.16
N ARG A 146 -6.59 5.93 16.92
CA ARG A 146 -6.72 7.13 17.76
C ARG A 146 -7.17 6.83 19.19
N ALA A 147 -7.94 5.76 19.40
CA ALA A 147 -8.36 5.31 20.72
C ALA A 147 -7.20 4.68 21.54
N ARG A 148 -6.12 4.24 20.90
CA ARG A 148 -4.92 3.68 21.57
C ARG A 148 -3.88 4.74 21.93
N GLU A 149 -3.95 5.91 21.30
CA GLU A 149 -3.03 7.04 21.54
C GLU A 149 -3.48 7.95 22.69
N ASN A 150 -4.76 7.88 23.09
CA ASN A 150 -5.33 8.58 24.25
C ASN A 150 -5.33 7.69 25.49
#